data_AF-A0A0Q4LL12-F1
#
_entry.id   AF-A0A0Q4LL12-F1
#
_cell.length_a   1.000
_cell.length_b   1.000
_cell.length_c   1.000
_cell.angle_alpha   90.00
_cell.angle_beta   90.00
_cell.angle_gamma   90.00
#
_symmetry.space_group_name_H-M   'P 1'
#
loop_
_entity.id
_entity.type
_entity.pdbx_description
1 polymer ?
#
loop_
_entity_poly.entity_id
_entity_poly.type
_entity_poly.pdbx_seq_one_letter_code
_entity_poly.pdbx_strand_id
1 'polypeptide(L)'
;MQYRADAVECGKLGANADISKEPATQAIVAAEQFTERNLNASIAGSDPALEQALMARRLSPAKKLAEAQGVMLTATELCLTRLGYHRFTLTSDQSGRLGRLRLGSPERHAYLHALASDPAILAKQAVRPTAEVATPSDR
;
A
#
# COMPACT_ATOMS: atom_id res chain seq x y z
N MET A 1 -7.51 -24.53 4.82
CA MET A 1 -7.04 -23.15 4.70
C MET A 1 -8.25 -22.22 4.67
N GLN A 2 -8.28 -21.16 5.48
CA GLN A 2 -9.40 -20.20 5.53
C GLN A 2 -8.92 -18.81 5.12
N TYR A 3 -8.51 -18.66 3.86
CA TYR A 3 -7.87 -17.43 3.34
C TYR A 3 -8.59 -16.14 3.75
N ARG A 4 -9.93 -16.13 3.75
CA ARG A 4 -10.69 -14.95 4.16
C ARG A 4 -10.46 -14.55 5.62
N ALA A 5 -10.49 -15.52 6.54
CA ALA A 5 -10.26 -15.25 7.96
C ALA A 5 -8.82 -14.80 8.18
N ASP A 6 -7.87 -15.51 7.57
CA ASP A 6 -6.44 -15.22 7.64
C ASP A 6 -6.11 -13.83 7.04
N ALA A 7 -6.71 -13.48 5.91
CA ALA A 7 -6.54 -12.18 5.27
C ALA A 7 -7.13 -11.03 6.09
N VAL A 8 -8.26 -11.24 6.78
CA VAL A 8 -8.80 -10.23 7.70
C VAL A 8 -7.85 -10.03 8.88
N GLU A 9 -7.33 -11.10 9.46
CA GLU A 9 -6.44 -11.01 10.61
C GLU A 9 -5.09 -10.39 10.25
N CYS A 10 -4.47 -10.84 9.16
CA CYS A 10 -3.26 -10.22 8.62
C CYS A 10 -3.49 -8.75 8.20
N GLY A 11 -4.67 -8.44 7.65
CA GLY A 11 -5.04 -7.08 7.26
C GLY A 11 -5.13 -6.13 8.46
N LYS A 12 -5.58 -6.61 9.64
CA LYS A 12 -5.54 -5.81 10.87
C LYS A 12 -4.12 -5.47 11.29
N LEU A 13 -3.16 -6.38 11.11
CA LEU A 13 -1.75 -6.08 11.43
C LEU A 13 -1.22 -4.95 10.54
N GLY A 14 -1.52 -4.99 9.24
CA GLY A 14 -1.18 -3.91 8.32
C GLY A 14 -1.87 -2.59 8.67
N ALA A 15 -3.16 -2.61 8.95
CA ALA A 15 -3.93 -1.41 9.31
C ALA A 15 -3.48 -0.76 10.62
N ASN A 16 -2.91 -1.54 11.54
CA ASN A 16 -2.38 -1.05 12.81
C ASN A 16 -0.84 -0.90 12.80
N ALA A 17 -0.21 -0.98 11.63
CA ALA A 17 1.24 -0.78 11.52
C ALA A 17 1.60 0.67 11.90
N ASP A 18 2.61 0.84 12.74
CA ASP A 18 3.14 2.16 13.07
C ASP A 18 3.91 2.72 11.87
N ILE A 19 3.31 3.68 11.18
CA ILE A 19 3.91 4.38 10.04
C ILE A 19 4.54 5.73 10.44
N SER A 20 4.56 6.10 11.72
CA SER A 20 4.99 7.43 12.18
C SER A 20 6.47 7.70 11.88
N LYS A 21 7.29 6.64 11.85
CA LYS A 21 8.73 6.70 11.57
C LYS A 21 9.06 6.55 10.08
N GLU A 22 8.06 6.31 9.23
CA GLU A 22 8.29 6.13 7.81
C GLU A 22 8.67 7.46 7.16
N PRO A 23 9.74 7.51 6.33
CA PRO A 23 10.20 8.75 5.71
C PRO A 23 9.10 9.46 4.92
N ALA A 24 8.21 8.69 4.29
CA ALA A 24 7.07 9.23 3.54
C ALA A 24 6.05 9.93 4.47
N THR A 25 5.73 9.32 5.61
CA THR A 25 4.86 9.90 6.63
C THR A 25 5.47 11.17 7.22
N GLN A 26 6.75 11.13 7.59
CA GLN A 26 7.45 12.28 8.16
C GLN A 26 7.51 13.46 7.18
N ALA A 27 7.71 13.18 5.89
CA ALA A 27 7.70 14.21 4.86
C ALA A 27 6.34 14.89 4.72
N ILE A 28 5.23 14.13 4.80
CA ILE A 28 3.88 14.69 4.80
C ILE A 28 3.66 15.56 6.05
N VAL A 29 4.00 15.04 7.24
CA VAL A 29 3.84 15.79 8.49
C VAL A 29 4.64 17.10 8.47
N ALA A 30 5.87 17.08 7.97
CA ALA A 30 6.70 18.28 7.84
C ALA A 30 6.08 19.32 6.89
N ALA A 31 5.45 18.87 5.80
CA ALA A 31 4.75 19.73 4.86
C ALA A 31 3.54 20.43 5.47
N GLU A 32 2.71 19.68 6.19
CA GLU A 32 1.54 20.22 6.88
C GLU A 32 1.96 21.21 7.95
N GLN A 33 2.98 20.88 8.76
CA GLN A 33 3.52 21.81 9.75
C GLN A 33 4.07 23.10 9.13
N PHE A 34 4.65 23.04 7.93
CA PHE A 34 5.10 24.23 7.21
C PHE A 34 3.90 25.09 6.75
N THR A 35 2.87 24.45 6.18
CA THR A 35 1.63 25.10 5.79
C THR A 35 0.98 25.82 6.98
N GLU A 36 0.80 25.12 8.10
CA GLU A 36 0.20 25.68 9.32
C GLU A 36 1.00 26.87 9.89
N ARG A 37 2.34 26.80 9.84
CA ARG A 37 3.19 27.92 10.27
C ARG A 37 3.02 29.15 9.36
N ASN A 38 2.93 28.94 8.05
CA ASN A 38 2.79 30.03 7.08
C ASN A 38 1.39 30.65 7.06
N LEU A 39 0.34 29.86 7.31
CA LEU A 39 -1.02 30.38 7.46
C LEU A 39 -1.14 31.35 8.65
N ASN A 40 -0.37 31.10 9.72
CA ASN A 40 -0.35 31.93 10.92
C ASN A 40 0.70 33.05 10.89
N ALA A 41 1.60 33.06 9.92
CA ALA A 41 2.62 34.10 9.79
C ALA A 41 2.12 35.23 8.88
N SER A 42 1.95 36.44 9.41
CA SER A 42 1.89 37.65 8.58
C SER A 42 3.27 37.89 7.96
N ILE A 43 3.52 37.34 6.77
CA ILE A 43 4.81 37.50 6.10
C ILE A 43 4.77 38.74 5.19
N ALA A 44 5.52 39.77 5.58
CA ALA A 44 5.93 40.83 4.68
C ALA A 44 7.09 40.31 3.81
N GLY A 45 6.86 40.11 2.51
CA GLY A 45 7.93 40.03 1.51
C GLY A 45 8.08 38.74 0.68
N SER A 46 7.35 37.66 0.95
CA SER A 46 7.30 36.48 0.08
C SER A 46 5.86 36.04 -0.12
N ASP A 47 5.45 35.68 -1.34
CA ASP A 47 4.12 35.14 -1.62
C ASP A 47 4.01 33.72 -0.99
N PRO A 48 3.32 33.57 0.16
CA PRO A 48 3.23 32.28 0.85
C PRO A 48 2.54 31.21 0.00
N ALA A 49 1.69 31.61 -0.96
CA ALA A 49 1.04 30.66 -1.87
C ALA A 49 2.03 30.03 -2.85
N LEU A 50 3.05 30.77 -3.31
CA LEU A 50 4.07 30.26 -4.22
C LEU A 50 4.99 29.24 -3.54
N GLU A 51 5.47 29.54 -2.33
CA GLU A 51 6.31 28.60 -1.56
C GLU A 51 5.54 27.32 -1.21
N GLN A 52 4.27 27.44 -0.81
CA GLN A 52 3.42 26.29 -0.53
C GLN A 52 3.17 25.44 -1.79
N ALA A 53 2.94 26.06 -2.94
CA ALA A 53 2.80 25.36 -4.21
C ALA A 53 4.08 24.60 -4.63
N LEU A 54 5.26 25.20 -4.40
CA LEU A 54 6.56 24.56 -4.67
C LEU A 54 6.81 23.37 -3.74
N MET A 55 6.46 23.48 -2.46
CA MET A 55 6.55 22.36 -1.52
C MET A 55 5.61 21.22 -1.88
N ALA A 56 4.33 21.52 -2.13
CA ALA A 56 3.35 20.51 -2.55
C ALA A 56 3.81 19.78 -3.82
N ARG A 57 4.39 20.50 -4.79
CA ARG A 57 4.95 19.92 -6.01
C ARG A 57 6.16 19.02 -5.73
N ARG A 58 7.08 19.40 -4.83
CA ARG A 58 8.24 18.58 -4.44
C ARG A 58 7.84 17.30 -3.71
N LEU A 59 6.87 17.40 -2.80
CA LEU A 59 6.42 16.27 -1.99
C LEU A 59 5.64 15.25 -2.82
N SER A 60 4.90 15.69 -3.85
CA SER A 60 3.97 14.83 -4.59
C SER A 60 3.10 14.00 -3.62
N PRO A 61 2.17 14.62 -2.88
CA PRO A 61 1.46 14.01 -1.75
C PRO A 61 0.88 12.63 -2.05
N ALA A 62 0.32 12.44 -3.25
CA ALA A 62 -0.21 11.15 -3.70
C ALA A 62 0.86 10.04 -3.73
N LYS A 63 2.09 10.34 -4.15
CA LYS A 63 3.20 9.38 -4.16
C LYS A 63 3.63 9.02 -2.74
N LYS A 64 3.77 10.03 -1.86
CA LYS A 64 4.15 9.80 -0.46
C LYS A 64 3.09 9.02 0.30
N LEU A 65 1.82 9.30 0.05
CA LEU A 65 0.72 8.52 0.59
C LEU A 65 0.77 7.06 0.10
N ALA A 66 1.04 6.83 -1.19
CA ALA A 66 1.19 5.48 -1.72
C ALA A 66 2.41 4.74 -1.12
N GLU A 67 3.53 5.43 -0.89
CA GLU A 67 4.70 4.87 -0.19
C GLU A 67 4.35 4.45 1.25
N ALA A 68 3.65 5.31 2.01
CA ALA A 68 3.20 4.98 3.36
C ALA A 68 2.18 3.82 3.38
N GLN A 69 1.27 3.77 2.39
CA GLN A 69 0.36 2.64 2.20
C GLN A 69 1.08 1.33 1.89
N GLY A 70 2.23 1.41 1.20
CA GLY A 70 3.09 0.27 0.91
C GLY A 70 3.52 -0.46 2.18
N VAL A 71 3.85 0.27 3.25
CA VAL A 71 4.29 -0.32 4.53
C VAL A 71 3.18 -1.17 5.17
N MET A 72 1.95 -0.65 5.20
CA MET A 72 0.78 -1.39 5.69
C MET A 72 0.50 -2.64 4.86
N LEU A 73 0.63 -2.53 3.53
CA LEU A 73 0.48 -3.65 2.62
C LEU A 73 1.56 -4.72 2.85
N THR A 74 2.83 -4.32 2.97
CA THR A 74 3.96 -5.23 3.23
C THR A 74 3.77 -6.02 4.52
N ALA A 75 3.29 -5.38 5.59
CA ALA A 75 2.98 -6.09 6.85
C ALA A 75 1.91 -7.17 6.66
N THR A 76 0.85 -6.86 5.89
CA THR A 76 -0.20 -7.82 5.54
C THR A 76 0.34 -8.97 4.69
N GLU A 77 1.15 -8.67 3.67
CA GLU A 77 1.76 -9.67 2.78
C GLU A 77 2.73 -10.60 3.52
N LEU A 78 3.56 -10.07 4.43
CA LEU A 78 4.46 -10.86 5.24
C LEU A 78 3.71 -11.82 6.17
N CYS A 79 2.60 -11.37 6.76
CA CYS A 79 1.75 -12.24 7.57
C CYS A 79 1.17 -13.40 6.74
N LEU A 80 0.59 -13.10 5.57
CA LEU A 80 0.04 -14.11 4.66
C LEU A 80 1.13 -15.09 4.18
N THR A 81 2.33 -14.59 3.87
CA THR A 81 3.45 -15.42 3.43
C THR A 81 3.88 -16.41 4.51
N ARG A 82 3.92 -15.99 5.78
CA ARG A 82 4.22 -16.88 6.92
C ARG A 82 3.17 -17.96 7.12
N LEU A 83 1.92 -17.70 6.74
CA LEU A 83 0.83 -18.68 6.73
C LEU A 83 0.88 -19.63 5.52
N GLY A 84 1.89 -19.48 4.64
CA GLY A 84 2.08 -20.33 3.46
C GLY A 84 1.32 -19.85 2.22
N TYR A 85 0.77 -18.64 2.24
CA TYR A 85 0.18 -18.05 1.05
C TYR A 85 1.26 -17.50 0.11
N HIS A 86 1.04 -17.64 -1.19
CA HIS A 86 1.94 -17.17 -2.23
C HIS A 86 1.26 -16.14 -3.12
N ARG A 87 1.99 -15.06 -3.45
CA ARG A 87 1.53 -14.11 -4.47
C ARG A 87 1.54 -14.79 -5.83
N PHE A 88 0.52 -14.49 -6.63
CA PHE A 88 0.45 -14.87 -8.03
C PHE A 88 -0.13 -13.71 -8.85
N THR A 89 0.23 -13.65 -10.12
CA THR A 89 -0.24 -12.60 -11.02
C THR A 89 -1.39 -13.12 -11.89
N LEU A 90 -2.46 -12.34 -12.01
CA LEU A 90 -3.58 -12.68 -12.88
C LEU A 90 -3.17 -12.56 -14.36
N THR A 91 -3.62 -13.48 -15.21
CA THR A 91 -3.52 -13.32 -16.66
C THR A 91 -4.42 -12.17 -17.15
N SER A 92 -4.24 -11.74 -18.40
CA SER A 92 -5.10 -10.72 -19.00
C SER A 92 -6.57 -11.16 -19.00
N ASP A 93 -6.84 -12.43 -19.36
CA ASP A 93 -8.18 -13.00 -19.35
C ASP A 93 -8.78 -13.07 -17.95
N GLN A 94 -7.99 -13.49 -16.95
CA GLN A 94 -8.43 -13.54 -15.56
C GLN A 94 -8.75 -12.14 -15.03
N SER A 95 -7.91 -11.16 -15.36
CA SER A 95 -8.10 -9.75 -15.00
C SER A 95 -9.36 -9.17 -15.67
N GLY A 96 -9.58 -9.46 -16.95
CA GLY A 96 -10.77 -9.05 -17.69
C GLY A 96 -12.05 -9.65 -17.12
N ARG A 97 -12.02 -10.94 -16.75
CA ARG A 97 -13.15 -11.59 -16.08
C ARG A 97 -13.40 -11.01 -14.70
N LEU A 98 -12.34 -10.81 -13.91
CA LEU A 98 -12.44 -10.19 -12.59
C LEU A 98 -13.05 -8.78 -12.68
N GLY A 99 -12.64 -7.97 -13.66
CA GLY A 99 -13.15 -6.61 -13.87
C GLY A 99 -14.67 -6.54 -14.13
N ARG A 100 -15.27 -7.61 -14.65
CA ARG A 100 -16.73 -7.70 -14.88
C ARG A 100 -17.53 -8.08 -13.62
N LEU A 101 -16.85 -8.57 -12.57
CA LEU A 101 -17.50 -8.95 -11.32
C LEU A 101 -17.56 -7.75 -10.37
N ARG A 102 -18.76 -7.45 -9.86
CA ARG A 102 -19.00 -6.33 -8.95
C ARG A 102 -18.07 -6.39 -7.73
N LEU A 103 -17.48 -5.26 -7.35
CA LEU A 103 -16.63 -5.19 -6.16
C LEU A 103 -17.38 -5.65 -4.91
N GLY A 104 -16.71 -6.46 -4.09
CA GLY A 104 -17.25 -7.03 -2.85
C GLY A 104 -18.33 -8.09 -3.03
N SER A 105 -18.68 -8.50 -4.26
CA SER A 105 -19.73 -9.50 -4.47
C SER A 105 -19.26 -10.92 -4.11
N PRO A 106 -20.17 -11.81 -3.68
CA PRO A 106 -19.84 -13.22 -3.43
C PRO A 106 -19.22 -13.91 -4.63
N GLU A 107 -19.67 -13.59 -5.85
CA GLU A 107 -19.16 -14.17 -7.09
C GLU A 107 -17.72 -13.76 -7.35
N ARG A 108 -17.38 -12.48 -7.09
CA ARG A 108 -16.01 -11.98 -7.17
C ARG A 108 -15.10 -12.71 -6.19
N HIS A 109 -15.56 -12.89 -4.95
CA HIS A 109 -14.81 -13.62 -3.94
C HIS A 109 -14.62 -15.09 -4.29
N ALA A 110 -15.67 -15.77 -4.76
CA ALA A 110 -15.60 -17.17 -5.19
C ALA A 110 -14.62 -17.33 -6.37
N TYR A 111 -14.64 -16.39 -7.33
CA TYR A 111 -13.70 -16.40 -8.45
C TYR A 111 -12.25 -16.25 -8.00
N LEU A 112 -11.95 -15.27 -7.15
CA LEU A 112 -10.60 -15.08 -6.60
C LEU A 112 -10.15 -16.28 -5.77
N HIS A 113 -11.04 -16.84 -4.96
CA HIS A 113 -10.75 -18.05 -4.18
C HIS A 113 -10.40 -19.22 -5.09
N ALA A 114 -11.19 -19.46 -6.14
CA ALA A 114 -10.94 -20.54 -7.10
C ALA A 114 -9.54 -20.43 -7.72
N LEU A 115 -9.14 -19.22 -8.14
CA LEU A 115 -7.80 -18.97 -8.68
C LEU A 115 -6.70 -19.22 -7.64
N ALA A 116 -6.89 -18.72 -6.42
CA ALA A 116 -5.91 -18.82 -5.34
C ALA A 116 -5.80 -20.23 -4.74
N SER A 117 -6.80 -21.08 -4.92
CA SER A 117 -6.81 -22.47 -4.44
C SER A 117 -6.37 -23.51 -5.48
N ASP A 118 -6.21 -23.11 -6.74
CA ASP A 118 -5.82 -24.01 -7.81
C ASP A 118 -4.28 -24.18 -7.85
N PRO A 119 -3.75 -25.38 -7.55
CA PRO A 119 -2.31 -25.61 -7.50
C PRO A 119 -1.63 -25.45 -8.88
N ALA A 120 -2.34 -25.71 -9.97
CA ALA A 120 -1.80 -25.54 -11.33
C ALA A 120 -1.68 -24.06 -11.68
N ILE A 121 -2.62 -23.22 -11.23
CA ILE A 121 -2.54 -21.76 -11.36
C ILE A 121 -1.38 -21.23 -10.53
N LEU A 122 -1.29 -21.61 -9.25
CA LEU A 122 -0.21 -21.16 -8.37
C LEU A 122 1.16 -21.57 -8.92
N ALA A 123 1.33 -22.80 -9.41
CA ALA A 123 2.60 -23.25 -9.99
C ALA A 123 3.03 -22.45 -11.23
N LYS A 124 2.08 -22.00 -12.05
CA LYS A 124 2.35 -21.25 -13.30
C LYS A 124 2.47 -19.75 -13.10
N GLN A 125 1.74 -19.21 -12.14
CA GLN A 125 1.52 -17.76 -11.99
C GLN A 125 2.17 -17.19 -10.72
N ALA A 126 2.79 -18.02 -9.89
CA ALA A 126 3.49 -17.57 -8.69
C ALA A 126 4.52 -16.48 -9.02
N VAL A 127 4.42 -15.38 -8.29
CA VAL A 127 5.46 -14.36 -8.25
C VAL A 127 6.46 -14.82 -7.21
N ARG A 128 7.71 -15.03 -7.63
CA ARG A 128 8.78 -15.25 -6.64
C ARG A 128 8.85 -14.02 -5.74
N PRO A 129 8.93 -14.19 -4.41
CA PRO A 129 9.21 -13.06 -3.54
C PRO A 129 10.50 -12.41 -4.06
N THR A 130 10.42 -11.15 -4.49
CA THR A 130 11.61 -10.36 -4.74
C THR A 130 12.33 -10.23 -3.41
N ALA A 131 13.48 -10.89 -3.29
CA ALA A 131 14.40 -10.79 -2.16
C ALA A 131 15.06 -9.40 -2.15
N GLU A 132 14.25 -8.35 -2.08
CA GLU A 132 14.70 -6.96 -2.06
C GLU A 132 13.64 -6.08 -1.41
N VAL A 133 13.07 -6.53 -0.29
CA VAL A 133 12.67 -5.56 0.73
C VAL A 133 13.97 -5.23 1.44
N ALA A 134 14.57 -4.10 1.06
CA ALA A 134 15.73 -3.55 1.72
C ALA A 134 15.52 -3.66 3.23
N THR A 135 16.42 -4.40 3.88
CA THR A 135 16.64 -4.28 5.32
C THR A 135 16.71 -2.79 5.65
N PRO A 136 15.99 -2.30 6.67
CA PRO A 136 16.34 -1.01 7.25
C PRO A 136 17.75 -1.19 7.79
N SER A 137 18.73 -0.74 7.01
CA SER A 137 20.13 -0.69 7.43
C SER A 137 20.17 0.18 8.67
N ASP A 138 20.73 -0.36 9.75
CA ASP A 138 21.28 0.41 10.86
C ASP A 138 21.99 1.65 10.31
N ARG A 139 21.40 2.84 10.52
CA ARG A 139 22.06 4.16 10.63
C ARG A 139 21.18 5.11 11.40
#